data_AF-A0A0P4VZR1-F1
#
_entry.id   AF-A0A0P4VZR1-F1
#
_cell.length_a   1.000
_cell.length_b   1.000
_cell.length_c   1.000
_cell.angle_alpha   90.00
_cell.angle_beta   90.00
_cell.angle_gamma   90.00
#
_symmetry.space_group_name_H-M   'P 1'
#
loop_
_entity.id
_entity.type
_entity.pdbx_description
1 polymer ?
#
loop_
_entity_poly.entity_id
_entity_poly.type
_entity_poly.pdbx_seq_one_letter_code
_entity_poly.pdbx_strand_id
1 'polypeptide(L)'
;MASRESGRQKDASSRRILDESARRRRARKALEALEQDNFHDDPHANLVMSKKAPKFEESLDGSRNKDRKRRTRSSEYFKQRFRKTFTILLEEEQALYPDGPNYLTVQAPPSKRPERRLCAVCGFPAPYTCIPCGSRYCSTKCLSTHEDTRCLKWTA
;
A
#
# COMPACT_ATOMS: atom_id res chain seq x y z
N MET A 1 8.73 -32.84 -42.89
CA MET A 1 7.87 -33.42 -41.85
C MET A 1 7.80 -32.44 -40.69
N ALA A 2 6.68 -31.75 -40.49
CA ALA A 2 6.53 -30.79 -39.40
C ALA A 2 6.29 -31.54 -38.08
N SER A 3 7.19 -31.37 -37.11
CA SER A 3 7.07 -31.98 -35.79
C SER A 3 5.82 -31.42 -35.10
N ARG A 4 4.88 -32.29 -34.72
CA ARG A 4 3.69 -31.92 -33.96
C ARG A 4 4.09 -31.77 -32.50
N GLU A 5 4.59 -30.59 -32.14
CA GLU A 5 4.93 -30.28 -30.76
C GLU A 5 3.66 -29.97 -29.96
N SER A 6 3.52 -30.58 -28.79
CA SER A 6 2.40 -30.35 -27.87
C SER A 6 2.42 -28.90 -27.39
N GLY A 7 1.30 -28.17 -27.51
CA GLY A 7 1.17 -26.80 -27.00
C GLY A 7 1.53 -26.65 -25.52
N ARG A 8 1.44 -27.74 -24.75
CA ARG A 8 1.87 -27.81 -23.34
C ARG A 8 3.37 -27.57 -23.14
N GLN A 9 4.22 -27.90 -24.13
CA GLN A 9 5.66 -27.62 -24.07
C GLN A 9 5.98 -26.13 -24.31
N LYS A 10 5.16 -25.41 -25.08
CA LYS A 10 5.30 -23.94 -25.28
C LYS A 10 5.05 -23.14 -24.00
N ASP A 11 4.17 -23.61 -23.11
CA ASP A 11 3.95 -22.98 -21.81
C ASP A 11 5.08 -23.25 -20.80
N ALA A 12 5.77 -24.39 -20.91
CA ALA A 12 6.92 -24.68 -20.07
C ALA A 12 8.11 -23.76 -20.39
N SER A 13 8.30 -23.40 -21.66
CA SER A 13 9.37 -22.48 -22.10
C SER A 13 9.07 -21.00 -21.86
N SER A 14 7.81 -20.63 -21.57
CA SER A 14 7.42 -19.27 -21.18
C SER A 14 7.69 -18.95 -19.70
N ARG A 15 7.91 -19.99 -18.87
CA ARG A 15 8.29 -19.87 -17.45
C ARG A 15 9.76 -19.49 -17.31
N ARG A 16 10.12 -18.28 -17.77
CA ARG A 16 11.46 -17.71 -17.60
C ARG A 16 11.80 -17.67 -16.11
N ILE A 17 12.89 -18.34 -15.75
CA ILE A 17 13.49 -18.27 -14.42
C ILE A 17 13.91 -16.81 -14.23
N LEU A 18 13.32 -16.14 -13.23
CA LEU A 18 13.73 -14.79 -12.86
C LEU A 18 14.83 -14.88 -11.83
N ASP A 19 15.95 -14.24 -12.14
CA ASP A 19 17.04 -14.07 -11.18
C ASP A 19 16.57 -13.35 -9.92
N GLU A 20 17.28 -13.59 -8.83
CA GLU A 20 16.98 -13.04 -7.52
C GLU A 20 16.92 -11.50 -7.54
N SER A 21 17.80 -10.86 -8.31
CA SER A 21 17.82 -9.40 -8.51
C SER A 21 16.55 -8.89 -9.21
N ALA A 22 16.08 -9.60 -10.23
CA ALA A 22 14.86 -9.28 -10.96
C ALA A 22 13.62 -9.47 -10.09
N ARG A 23 13.58 -10.52 -9.26
CA ARG A 23 12.51 -10.75 -8.27
C ARG A 23 12.45 -9.62 -7.25
N ARG A 24 13.58 -9.22 -6.67
CA ARG A 24 13.66 -8.08 -5.74
C ARG A 24 13.23 -6.76 -6.37
N ARG A 25 13.57 -6.52 -7.64
CA ARG A 25 13.15 -5.30 -8.35
C ARG A 25 11.64 -5.23 -8.53
N ARG A 26 11.00 -6.35 -8.88
CA ARG A 26 9.53 -6.42 -8.99
C ARG A 26 8.84 -6.24 -7.65
N ALA A 27 9.35 -6.88 -6.60
CA ALA A 27 8.81 -6.72 -5.24
C ALA A 27 8.84 -5.25 -4.80
N ARG A 28 9.96 -4.55 -5.04
CA ARG A 28 10.05 -3.10 -4.77
C ARG A 28 9.03 -2.27 -5.56
N LYS A 29 8.89 -2.55 -6.86
CA LYS A 29 7.90 -1.85 -7.70
C LYS A 29 6.46 -2.06 -7.20
N ALA A 30 6.14 -3.26 -6.73
CA ALA A 30 4.82 -3.54 -6.17
C ALA A 30 4.57 -2.77 -4.86
N LEU A 31 5.58 -2.67 -3.99
CA LEU A 31 5.49 -1.85 -2.78
C LEU A 31 5.31 -0.37 -3.13
N GLU A 32 6.07 0.14 -4.10
CA GLU A 32 5.96 1.53 -4.58
C GLU A 32 4.56 1.82 -5.16
N ALA A 33 3.98 0.89 -5.92
CA ALA A 33 2.62 1.03 -6.44
C ALA A 33 1.57 1.06 -5.31
N LEU A 34 1.71 0.19 -4.30
CA LEU A 34 0.84 0.20 -3.12
C LEU A 34 1.00 1.49 -2.29
N GLU A 35 2.20 2.06 -2.24
CA GLU A 35 2.46 3.35 -1.60
C GLU A 35 1.80 4.50 -2.38
N GLN A 36 1.81 4.45 -3.71
CA GLN A 36 1.15 5.43 -4.58
C GLN A 36 -0.39 5.34 -4.52
N ASP A 37 -0.97 4.13 -4.47
CA ASP A 37 -2.43 3.93 -4.42
C ASP A 37 -3.08 4.40 -3.11
N ASN A 38 -2.32 4.53 -2.03
CA ASN A 38 -2.80 5.17 -0.80
C ASN A 38 -2.99 6.70 -0.97
N PHE A 39 -2.58 7.27 -2.10
CA PHE A 39 -2.66 8.69 -2.39
C PHE A 39 -3.85 9.03 -3.29
N HIS A 40 -4.99 9.33 -2.69
CA HIS A 40 -6.01 10.15 -3.34
C HIS A 40 -5.91 11.57 -2.79
N ASP A 41 -5.58 12.53 -3.66
CA ASP A 41 -5.93 13.93 -3.41
C ASP A 41 -7.40 13.98 -3.03
N ASP A 42 -7.73 14.63 -1.91
CA ASP A 42 -9.11 14.74 -1.43
C ASP A 42 -10.02 15.12 -2.62
N PRO A 43 -10.96 14.25 -3.04
CA PRO A 43 -11.84 14.54 -4.17
C PRO A 43 -12.69 15.79 -3.95
N HIS A 44 -12.70 16.32 -2.71
CA HIS A 44 -13.33 17.58 -2.33
C HIS A 44 -12.37 18.77 -2.18
N ALA A 45 -11.07 18.63 -2.48
CA ALA A 45 -10.08 19.70 -2.38
C ALA A 45 -10.40 20.93 -3.26
N ASN A 46 -11.08 20.69 -4.38
CA ASN A 46 -11.58 21.70 -5.32
C ASN A 46 -13.12 21.78 -5.37
N LEU A 47 -13.82 21.26 -4.36
CA LEU A 47 -15.27 21.42 -4.28
C LEU A 47 -15.59 22.89 -3.94
N VAL A 48 -15.69 23.71 -4.99
CA VAL A 48 -16.30 25.03 -4.88
C VAL A 48 -17.76 24.79 -4.54
N MET A 49 -18.13 24.99 -3.28
CA MET A 49 -19.55 24.98 -2.88
C MET A 49 -20.30 25.92 -3.82
N SER A 50 -21.11 25.37 -4.72
CA SER A 50 -21.86 26.15 -5.68
C SER A 50 -22.67 27.19 -4.91
N LYS A 51 -22.45 28.48 -5.23
CA LYS A 51 -23.22 29.59 -4.65
C LYS A 51 -24.71 29.56 -5.01
N LYS A 52 -25.14 28.55 -5.79
CA LYS A 52 -26.54 28.25 -6.13
C LYS A 52 -27.17 27.16 -5.25
N ALA A 53 -26.53 26.75 -4.15
CA ALA A 53 -27.19 25.91 -3.16
C ALA A 53 -28.42 26.67 -2.63
N PRO A 54 -29.63 26.09 -2.70
CA PRO A 54 -30.85 26.76 -2.24
C PRO A 54 -30.71 27.04 -0.75
N LYS A 55 -30.66 28.33 -0.40
CA LYS A 55 -30.75 28.78 0.99
C LYS A 55 -32.21 28.65 1.39
N PHE A 56 -32.54 27.58 2.11
CA PHE A 56 -33.78 27.57 2.88
C PHE A 56 -33.61 28.57 4.03
N GLU A 57 -34.33 29.69 3.96
CA GLU A 57 -34.56 30.55 5.11
C GLU A 57 -35.46 29.81 6.09
N GLU A 58 -34.85 29.15 7.07
CA GLU A 58 -35.56 28.77 8.29
C GLU A 58 -35.58 29.99 9.21
N SER A 59 -36.58 30.85 9.01
CA SER A 59 -36.92 31.89 9.96
C SER A 59 -37.71 31.25 11.09
N LEU A 60 -37.03 30.83 12.16
CA LEU A 60 -37.63 30.59 13.47
C LEU A 60 -36.61 30.93 14.57
N ASP A 61 -36.72 32.18 15.00
CA ASP A 61 -36.58 32.70 16.36
C ASP A 61 -35.58 32.09 17.35
N GLY A 62 -34.68 32.97 17.82
CA GLY A 62 -34.39 33.03 19.25
C GLY A 62 -33.00 32.56 19.69
N SER A 63 -32.28 33.52 20.27
CA SER A 63 -31.30 33.32 21.35
C SER A 63 -29.80 33.25 20.99
N ARG A 64 -29.18 34.42 21.13
CA ARG A 64 -27.99 34.66 21.99
C ARG A 64 -26.72 33.88 21.66
N ASN A 65 -25.93 34.46 20.76
CA ASN A 65 -24.58 34.97 21.04
C ASN A 65 -23.62 34.07 21.87
N LYS A 66 -23.56 32.76 21.61
CA LYS A 66 -22.61 31.82 22.25
C LYS A 66 -21.67 31.09 21.27
N ASP A 67 -21.91 31.18 19.96
CA ASP A 67 -21.16 30.39 18.97
C ASP A 67 -19.93 31.06 18.37
N ARG A 68 -19.69 32.35 18.65
CA ARG A 68 -18.51 33.05 18.11
C ARG A 68 -17.18 32.63 18.75
N LYS A 69 -17.20 32.04 19.96
CA LYS A 69 -15.97 31.62 20.65
C LYS A 69 -15.58 30.16 20.43
N ARG A 70 -16.48 29.32 19.88
CA ARG A 70 -16.17 27.94 19.45
C ARG A 70 -15.68 27.85 18.01
N ARG A 71 -15.92 28.88 17.19
CA ARG A 71 -15.57 28.93 15.77
C ARG A 71 -14.09 29.21 15.48
N THR A 72 -13.28 29.52 16.50
CA THR A 72 -11.83 29.76 16.37
C THR A 72 -10.99 28.49 16.37
N ARG A 73 -11.55 27.33 16.74
CA ARG A 73 -10.95 26.02 16.41
C ARG A 73 -11.40 25.65 15.00
N SER A 74 -10.98 26.50 14.07
CA SER A 74 -11.48 26.65 12.71
C SER A 74 -11.66 25.29 12.02
N SER A 75 -12.76 25.12 11.29
CA SER A 75 -12.89 24.06 10.28
C SER A 75 -11.67 24.00 9.37
N GLU A 76 -10.99 25.13 9.19
CA GLU A 76 -9.73 25.24 8.47
C GLU A 76 -8.54 24.57 9.18
N TYR A 77 -8.48 24.57 10.52
CA TYR A 77 -7.46 23.81 11.28
C TYR A 77 -7.66 22.30 11.12
N PHE A 78 -8.91 21.85 11.04
CA PHE A 78 -9.24 20.47 10.69
C PHE A 78 -8.83 20.21 9.23
N LYS A 79 -9.30 21.01 8.26
CA LYS A 79 -8.98 20.87 6.82
C LYS A 79 -7.47 20.95 6.53
N GLN A 80 -6.70 21.76 7.25
CA GLN A 80 -5.25 21.85 7.07
C GLN A 80 -4.51 20.67 7.70
N ARG A 81 -4.99 20.11 8.83
CA ARG A 81 -4.48 18.83 9.36
C ARG A 81 -4.75 17.64 8.42
N PHE A 82 -5.84 17.67 7.66
CA PHE A 82 -6.16 16.63 6.65
C PHE A 82 -5.57 16.89 5.26
N ARG A 83 -4.89 18.02 5.03
CA ARG A 83 -4.23 18.36 3.75
C ARG A 83 -2.71 18.12 3.75
N LYS A 84 -2.12 17.83 4.90
CA LYS A 84 -0.70 17.47 4.97
C LYS A 84 -0.56 15.99 4.69
N THR A 85 0.26 15.67 3.70
CA THR A 85 0.63 14.29 3.40
C THR A 85 1.43 13.73 4.56
N PHE A 86 1.44 12.40 4.70
CA PHE A 86 2.27 11.75 5.72
C PHE A 86 3.74 12.18 5.62
N THR A 87 4.25 12.37 4.40
CA THR A 87 5.60 12.89 4.14
C THR A 87 5.82 14.30 4.71
N ILE A 88 4.87 15.22 4.51
CA ILE A 88 4.96 16.59 5.06
C ILE A 88 4.91 16.55 6.59
N LEU A 89 4.07 15.69 7.17
CA LEU A 89 4.00 15.53 8.64
C LEU A 89 5.34 15.04 9.22
N LEU A 90 6.06 14.16 8.51
CA LEU A 90 7.38 13.69 8.91
C LEU A 90 8.44 14.79 8.83
N GLU A 91 8.45 15.58 7.75
CA GLU A 91 9.39 16.69 7.58
C GLU A 91 9.20 17.77 8.66
N GLU A 92 7.94 18.08 9.00
CA GLU A 92 7.61 19.02 10.07
C GLU A 92 8.05 18.53 11.45
N GLU A 93 7.80 17.26 11.77
CA GLU A 93 8.25 16.66 13.03
C GLU A 93 9.78 16.71 13.15
N GLN A 94 10.49 16.37 12.08
CA GLN A 94 11.95 16.40 12.05
C GLN A 94 12.52 17.82 12.20
N ALA A 95 11.85 18.83 11.64
CA ALA A 95 12.25 20.23 11.79
C ALA A 95 12.01 20.78 13.21
N LEU A 96 10.93 20.34 13.87
CA LEU A 96 10.55 20.79 15.21
C LEU A 96 11.33 20.08 16.33
N TYR A 97 11.63 18.79 16.14
CA TYR A 97 12.27 17.95 17.16
C TYR A 97 13.44 17.15 16.56
N PRO A 98 14.57 17.80 16.23
CA PRO A 98 15.70 17.12 15.60
C PRO A 98 16.44 16.15 16.53
N ASP A 99 16.47 16.40 17.84
CA ASP A 99 17.27 15.63 18.81
C ASP A 99 16.49 14.50 19.54
N GLY A 100 15.22 14.29 19.20
CA GLY A 100 14.36 13.28 19.85
C GLY A 100 14.21 11.97 19.05
N PRO A 101 13.69 10.89 19.67
CA PRO A 101 13.24 9.73 18.93
C PRO A 101 12.06 10.12 18.03
N ASN A 102 12.34 10.26 16.74
CA ASN A 102 11.39 10.57 15.68
C ASN A 102 11.03 9.32 14.86
N TYR A 103 10.04 9.43 13.98
CA TYR A 103 9.61 8.29 13.15
C TYR A 103 10.76 7.63 12.36
N LEU A 104 11.78 8.39 11.94
CA LEU A 104 12.92 7.89 11.16
C LEU A 104 14.00 7.20 12.02
N THR A 105 14.17 7.63 13.27
CA THR A 105 15.22 7.15 14.18
C THR A 105 14.79 5.95 15.01
N VAL A 106 13.48 5.72 15.16
CA VAL A 106 12.91 4.59 15.92
C VAL A 106 13.00 3.25 15.14
N GLN A 107 13.65 3.22 13.97
CA GLN A 107 13.77 2.01 13.16
C GLN A 107 14.47 0.88 13.92
N ALA A 108 13.80 -0.27 13.98
CA ALA A 108 14.36 -1.46 14.61
C ALA A 108 15.60 -1.97 13.84
N PRO A 109 16.66 -2.40 14.55
CA PRO A 109 17.84 -2.98 13.91
C PRO A 109 17.49 -4.30 13.19
N PRO A 110 18.31 -4.73 12.22
CA PRO A 110 18.08 -5.99 11.51
C PRO A 110 18.06 -7.18 12.47
N SER A 111 17.31 -8.22 12.09
CA SER A 111 17.13 -9.39 12.94
C SER A 111 18.44 -10.12 13.19
N LYS A 112 18.74 -10.41 14.46
CA LYS A 112 19.89 -11.24 14.88
C LYS A 112 19.70 -12.75 14.62
N ARG A 113 18.50 -13.16 14.21
CA ARG A 113 18.11 -14.57 14.00
C ARG A 113 18.00 -14.87 12.50
N PRO A 114 18.29 -16.11 12.07
CA PRO A 114 18.16 -16.49 10.67
C PRO A 114 16.71 -16.46 10.21
N GLU A 115 16.51 -16.11 8.94
CA GLU A 115 15.19 -16.09 8.31
C GLU A 115 14.56 -17.49 8.29
N ARG A 116 13.28 -17.58 8.64
CA ARG A 116 12.51 -18.83 8.58
C ARG A 116 11.94 -19.03 7.19
N ARG A 117 12.06 -20.25 6.67
CA ARG A 117 11.53 -20.65 5.36
C ARG A 117 10.15 -21.26 5.51
N LEU A 118 9.12 -20.43 5.43
CA LEU A 118 7.73 -20.84 5.61
C LEU A 118 6.97 -20.84 4.28
N CYS A 119 5.99 -21.72 4.17
CA CYS A 119 5.10 -21.83 3.02
C CYS A 119 4.20 -20.60 2.94
N ALA A 120 4.13 -19.94 1.79
CA ALA A 120 3.28 -18.77 1.57
C ALA A 120 1.77 -19.07 1.61
N VAL A 121 1.39 -20.35 1.52
CA VAL A 121 -0.02 -20.79 1.50
C VAL A 121 -0.50 -21.19 2.89
N CYS A 122 0.27 -22.00 3.61
CA CYS A 122 -0.17 -22.63 4.86
C CYS A 122 0.75 -22.38 6.06
N GLY A 123 1.86 -21.66 5.90
CA GLY A 123 2.76 -21.29 7.00
C GLY A 123 3.68 -22.39 7.54
N PHE A 124 3.55 -23.64 7.09
CA PHE A 124 4.46 -24.73 7.48
C PHE A 124 5.88 -24.59 6.87
N PRO A 125 6.91 -25.23 7.45
CA PRO A 125 8.26 -25.24 6.88
C PRO A 125 8.26 -25.67 5.40
N ALA A 126 8.89 -24.87 4.55
CA ALA A 126 8.84 -25.02 3.10
C ALA A 126 10.25 -25.20 2.51
N PRO A 127 10.63 -26.43 2.11
CA PRO A 127 11.92 -26.68 1.49
C PRO A 127 11.95 -26.19 0.03
N TYR A 128 10.80 -26.15 -0.65
CA TYR A 128 10.71 -25.87 -2.08
C TYR A 128 10.45 -24.40 -2.41
N THR A 129 10.89 -23.98 -3.58
CA THR A 129 10.72 -22.63 -4.14
C THR A 129 10.04 -22.68 -5.49
N CYS A 130 9.08 -21.78 -5.70
CA CYS A 130 8.44 -21.57 -6.99
C CYS A 130 9.42 -20.93 -7.97
N ILE A 131 9.53 -21.47 -9.18
CA ILE A 131 10.47 -21.03 -10.22
C ILE A 131 10.21 -19.59 -10.71
N PRO A 132 8.96 -19.21 -11.07
CA PRO A 132 8.67 -17.86 -11.56
C PRO A 132 8.85 -16.77 -10.49
N CYS A 133 8.37 -16.99 -9.26
CA CYS A 133 8.28 -15.94 -8.23
C CYS A 133 9.22 -16.10 -7.04
N GLY A 134 9.86 -17.25 -6.86
CA GLY A 134 10.71 -17.53 -5.72
C GLY A 134 9.97 -17.74 -4.40
N SER A 135 8.63 -17.71 -4.39
CA SER A 135 7.84 -17.98 -3.19
C SER A 135 8.06 -19.41 -2.70
N ARG A 136 7.98 -19.62 -1.39
CA ARG A 136 8.23 -20.92 -0.76
C ARG A 136 6.94 -21.72 -0.63
N TYR A 137 6.99 -23.02 -0.88
CA TYR A 137 5.86 -23.93 -0.67
C TYR A 137 6.30 -25.25 -0.02
N CYS A 138 5.39 -25.89 0.72
CA CYS A 138 5.67 -27.15 1.42
C CYS A 138 5.27 -28.41 0.62
N SER A 139 4.28 -28.31 -0.26
CA SER A 139 3.71 -29.45 -1.00
C SER A 139 3.21 -29.04 -2.38
N THR A 140 2.99 -30.03 -3.26
CA THR A 140 2.42 -29.82 -4.60
C THR A 140 1.03 -29.18 -4.57
N LYS A 141 0.21 -29.48 -3.56
CA LYS A 141 -1.09 -28.81 -3.33
C LYS A 141 -0.91 -27.31 -3.05
N CYS A 142 0.10 -26.96 -2.25
CA CYS A 142 0.43 -25.56 -2.00
C CYS A 142 1.02 -24.91 -3.27
N LEU A 143 1.75 -25.65 -4.11
CA LEU A 143 2.21 -25.13 -5.38
C LEU A 143 1.05 -24.81 -6.33
N SER A 144 0.05 -25.71 -6.48
CA SER A 144 -1.09 -25.43 -7.37
C SER A 144 -1.88 -24.21 -6.89
N THR A 145 -2.24 -24.17 -5.60
CA THR A 145 -2.93 -23.02 -5.03
C THR A 145 -2.13 -21.72 -5.13
N HIS A 146 -0.80 -21.80 -5.03
CA HIS A 146 0.09 -20.67 -5.25
C HIS A 146 0.06 -20.20 -6.70
N GLU A 147 0.20 -21.12 -7.66
CA GLU A 147 0.12 -20.82 -9.10
C GLU A 147 -1.20 -20.16 -9.48
N ASP A 148 -2.31 -20.60 -8.87
CA ASP A 148 -3.65 -20.09 -9.17
C ASP A 148 -3.91 -18.69 -8.60
N THR A 149 -3.46 -18.40 -7.37
CA THR A 149 -3.92 -17.21 -6.62
C THR A 149 -2.81 -16.20 -6.29
N ARG A 150 -1.55 -16.60 -6.28
CA ARG A 150 -0.45 -15.82 -5.66
C ARG A 150 0.81 -15.72 -6.52
N CYS A 151 0.91 -16.48 -7.59
CA CYS A 151 2.06 -16.41 -8.47
C CYS A 151 2.03 -15.10 -9.27
N LEU A 152 3.21 -14.62 -9.67
CA LEU A 152 3.49 -13.35 -10.40
C LEU A 152 2.64 -13.07 -11.65
N LYS A 153 1.72 -13.97 -12.03
CA LYS A 153 0.64 -13.70 -12.97
C LYS A 153 -0.31 -12.61 -12.45
N TRP A 154 -0.46 -12.44 -11.14
CA TRP A 154 -1.48 -11.58 -10.51
C TRP A 154 -0.96 -10.35 -9.75
N THR A 155 0.36 -10.18 -9.63
CA THR A 155 0.98 -9.05 -8.90
C THR A 155 1.61 -8.03 -9.85
N ALA A 156 1.05 -7.89 -11.05
CA ALA A 156 1.52 -6.97 -12.09
C ALA A 156 0.80 -5.63 -12.02
#